data_AF-A0A6L3EIH5-F1
#
_entry.id   AF-A0A6L3EIH5-F1
#
_cell.length_a   1.000
_cell.length_b   1.000
_cell.length_c   1.000
_cell.angle_alpha   90.00
_cell.angle_beta   90.00
_cell.angle_gamma   90.00
#
_symmetry.space_group_name_H-M   'P 1'
#
loop_
_entity.id
_entity.type
_entity.pdbx_description
1 polymer ?
#
loop_
_entity_poly.entity_id
_entity_poly.type
_entity_poly.pdbx_seq_one_letter_code
_entity_poly.pdbx_strand_id
1 'polypeptide(L)' 'MKTNDARADFHFAETMNVRRRPHLVFKLEREKGVSSAWFDSDDPARLVVFYDPEWFSHVTLLDAMQEFGYQAELAA' A
#
# COMPACT_ATOMS: atom_id res chain seq x y z
N MET A 1 -3.84 18.82 -13.74
CA MET A 1 -4.35 17.45 -13.95
C MET A 1 -4.90 17.01 -12.60
N LYS A 2 -6.21 16.75 -12.46
CA LYS A 2 -6.73 16.18 -11.22
C LYS A 2 -6.36 14.70 -11.26
N THR A 3 -5.38 14.29 -10.45
CA THR A 3 -5.11 12.87 -10.21
C THR A 3 -6.40 12.25 -9.67
N ASN A 4 -6.93 11.27 -10.38
CA ASN A 4 -8.20 10.61 -10.01
C ASN A 4 -7.89 9.54 -8.95
N ASP A 5 -7.31 9.97 -7.83
CA ASP A 5 -6.69 9.06 -6.86
C ASP A 5 -7.76 8.22 -6.15
N ALA A 6 -7.68 6.92 -6.35
CA ALA A 6 -8.37 5.92 -5.55
C ALA A 6 -7.60 5.67 -4.26
N ARG A 7 -8.32 5.26 -3.21
CA ARG A 7 -7.76 4.86 -1.92
C ARG A 7 -8.00 3.37 -1.71
N ALA A 8 -6.96 2.65 -1.31
CA ALA A 8 -7.05 1.29 -0.80
C ALA A 8 -6.47 1.21 0.61
N ASP A 9 -7.10 0.41 1.44
CA ASP A 9 -6.64 0.08 2.78
C ASP A 9 -6.26 -1.40 2.80
N PHE A 10 -5.03 -1.69 3.20
CA PHE A 10 -4.50 -3.05 3.29
C PHE A 10 -4.17 -3.39 4.73
N HIS A 11 -4.46 -4.62 5.12
CA HIS A 11 -4.25 -5.14 6.46
C HIS A 11 -3.16 -6.21 6.46
N PHE A 12 -2.29 -6.17 7.46
CA PHE A 12 -1.22 -7.15 7.64
C PHE A 12 -1.53 -8.02 8.86
N ALA A 13 -1.52 -9.35 8.69
CA ALA A 13 -1.85 -10.31 9.75
C ALA A 13 -0.92 -10.17 10.98
N GLU A 14 0.32 -9.74 10.77
CA GLU A 14 1.26 -9.43 11.84
C GLU A 14 1.71 -7.97 11.76
N THR A 15 1.84 -7.34 12.93
CA THR A 15 2.45 -6.02 13.07
C THR A 15 3.86 -6.03 12.49
N MET A 16 4.02 -5.47 11.29
CA MET A 16 5.34 -5.39 10.67
C MET A 16 6.35 -4.63 11.53
N ASN A 17 7.56 -5.18 11.61
CA ASN A 17 8.72 -4.56 12.24
C ASN A 17 8.98 -3.14 11.71
N VAL A 18 9.43 -2.25 12.60
CA VAL A 18 9.69 -0.81 12.37
C VAL A 18 10.58 -0.51 11.17
N ARG A 19 11.49 -1.41 10.78
CA ARG A 19 12.36 -1.29 9.59
C ARG A 19 11.68 -1.72 8.29
N ARG A 20 10.69 -2.63 8.35
CA ARG A 20 10.00 -3.18 7.18
C ARG A 20 8.96 -2.21 6.63
N ARG A 21 8.25 -1.49 7.50
CA ARG A 21 7.22 -0.50 7.13
C ARG A 21 7.73 0.62 6.20
N PRO A 22 8.76 1.40 6.57
CA PRO A 22 9.26 2.47 5.70
C PRO A 22 9.84 1.92 4.40
N HIS A 23 10.36 0.69 4.41
CA HIS A 23 10.84 0.04 3.20
C HIS A 23 9.69 -0.32 2.23
N LEU A 24 8.56 -0.82 2.72
CA LEU A 24 7.39 -1.07 1.89
C LEU A 24 6.81 0.23 1.32
N VAL A 25 6.62 1.25 2.17
CA VAL A 25 6.14 2.57 1.73
C VAL A 25 7.04 3.13 0.62
N PHE A 26 8.36 3.12 0.83
CA PHE A 26 9.32 3.59 -0.17
C PHE A 26 9.24 2.82 -1.50
N LYS A 27 9.00 1.51 -1.47
CA LYS A 27 8.82 0.74 -2.71
C LYS A 27 7.54 1.14 -3.43
N LEU A 28 6.42 1.22 -2.72
CA LEU A 28 5.12 1.58 -3.30
C LEU A 28 5.13 2.98 -3.88
N GLU A 29 5.66 3.98 -3.18
CA GLU A 29 5.72 5.37 -3.67
C GLU A 29 6.65 5.55 -4.89
N ARG A 30 7.48 4.56 -5.21
CA ARG A 30 8.29 4.54 -6.43
C ARG A 30 7.58 3.87 -7.61
N GLU A 31 6.48 3.17 -7.36
CA GLU A 31 5.67 2.60 -8.42
C GLU A 31 4.91 3.68 -9.17
N LYS A 32 4.90 3.57 -10.50
CA LYS A 32 4.23 4.56 -11.34
C LYS A 32 2.72 4.46 -11.14
N GLY A 33 2.12 5.53 -10.65
CA GLY A 33 0.68 5.59 -10.38
C GLY A 33 0.34 5.46 -8.89
N VAL A 34 1.30 5.22 -8.00
CA VAL A 34 1.07 5.44 -6.56
C VAL A 34 1.41 6.89 -6.23
N SER A 35 0.48 7.61 -5.60
CA SER A 35 0.69 9.01 -5.21
C SER A 35 1.21 9.13 -3.78
N SER A 36 0.77 8.26 -2.88
CA SER A 36 1.26 8.22 -1.48
C SER A 36 0.90 6.91 -0.78
N ALA A 37 1.71 6.52 0.20
CA ALA A 37 1.42 5.37 1.06
C ALA A 37 1.89 5.58 2.50
N TRP A 38 1.11 5.14 3.50
CA TRP A 38 1.54 5.21 4.90
C TRP A 38 0.81 4.21 5.80
N PHE A 39 1.45 3.85 6.92
CA PHE A 39 0.78 3.08 7.96
C PHE A 39 -0.06 4.00 8.83
N ASP A 40 -1.28 3.56 9.15
CA ASP A 40 -2.18 4.28 10.03
C ASP A 40 -1.59 4.38 11.45
N SER A 41 -1.73 5.54 12.10
CA SER A 41 -1.18 5.77 13.44
C SER A 41 -1.97 5.06 14.54
N ASP A 42 -3.27 4.89 14.33
CA ASP A 42 -4.19 4.25 15.27
C ASP A 42 -4.25 2.73 15.04
N ASP A 43 -4.06 2.30 13.79
CA ASP A 43 -3.89 0.89 13.41
C ASP A 43 -2.56 0.64 12.67
N PRO A 44 -1.49 0.32 13.40
CA PRO A 44 -0.18 0.10 12.81
C PRO A 44 -0.08 -1.11 11.87
N ALA A 45 -1.11 -1.97 11.81
CA ALA A 45 -1.21 -3.07 10.85
C ALA A 45 -1.95 -2.67 9.57
N ARG A 46 -2.55 -1.48 9.52
CA ARG A 46 -3.22 -0.93 8.33
C ARG A 46 -2.27 -0.05 7.52
N LEU A 47 -2.14 -0.35 6.24
CA LEU A 47 -1.46 0.46 5.24
C LEU A 47 -2.51 1.14 4.37
N VAL A 48 -2.47 2.46 4.30
CA VAL A 48 -3.27 3.28 3.41
C VAL A 48 -2.44 3.59 2.16
N VAL A 49 -3.02 3.37 0.98
CA VAL A 49 -2.38 3.67 -0.31
C VAL A 49 -3.32 4.49 -1.16
N PHE A 50 -2.83 5.60 -1.70
CA PHE A 50 -3.49 6.38 -2.73
C PHE A 50 -2.81 6.14 -4.07
N TYR A 51 -3.60 5.86 -5.10
CA TYR A 51 -3.09 5.47 -6.40
C TYR A 51 -4.05 5.83 -7.54
N ASP A 52 -3.53 5.91 -8.74
CA ASP A 52 -4.28 6.15 -9.97
C ASP A 52 -4.85 4.82 -10.52
N PRO A 53 -6.18 4.67 -10.62
CA PRO A 53 -6.82 3.45 -11.09
C PRO A 53 -6.57 3.14 -12.57
N GLU A 54 -5.99 4.06 -13.34
CA GLU A 54 -5.51 3.75 -14.70
C GLU A 54 -4.24 2.89 -14.70
N TRP A 55 -3.44 2.96 -13.62
CA TRP A 55 -2.19 2.21 -13.46
C TRP A 55 -2.36 0.96 -12.62
N PHE A 56 -3.15 1.05 -11.55
CA PHE A 56 -3.30 -0.02 -10.58
C PHE A 56 -4.76 -0.38 -10.31
N SER A 57 -4.96 -1.62 -9.88
CA SER A 57 -6.17 -2.08 -9.21
C SER A 57 -5.80 -2.52 -7.79
N HIS A 58 -6.79 -2.74 -6.92
CA HIS A 58 -6.53 -3.32 -5.60
C HIS A 58 -5.75 -4.64 -5.68
N VAL A 59 -6.07 -5.47 -6.68
CA VAL A 59 -5.43 -6.79 -6.89
C VAL A 59 -3.97 -6.62 -7.31
N THR A 60 -3.69 -5.75 -8.27
CA THR A 60 -2.31 -5.58 -8.75
C THR A 60 -1.41 -4.88 -7.72
N LEU A 61 -1.98 -4.09 -6.80
CA LEU A 61 -1.25 -3.58 -5.63
C LEU A 61 -0.92 -4.70 -4.63
N LEU A 62 -1.85 -5.63 -4.38
CA LEU A 62 -1.57 -6.80 -3.55
C LEU A 62 -0.46 -7.67 -4.16
N ASP A 63 -0.53 -7.92 -5.48
CA ASP A 63 0.49 -8.67 -6.20
C ASP A 63 1.87 -8.00 -6.07
N ALA A 64 1.95 -6.67 -6.24
CA ALA A 64 3.18 -5.92 -6.06
C ALA A 64 3.73 -6.03 -4.62
N MET A 65 2.87 -5.94 -3.59
CA MET A 65 3.28 -6.14 -2.20
C MET A 65 3.81 -7.56 -1.97
N GLN A 66 3.17 -8.57 -2.57
CA GLN A 66 3.61 -9.95 -2.49
C GLN A 66 4.97 -10.17 -3.17
N GLU A 67 5.21 -9.59 -4.34
CA GLU A 67 6.52 -9.62 -5.02
C GLU A 67 7.62 -8.95 -4.18
N PHE A 68 7.26 -7.95 -3.40
CA PHE A 68 8.18 -7.31 -2.44
C PHE A 68 8.43 -8.13 -1.17
N GLY A 69 7.74 -9.27 -1.00
CA GLY A 69 7.86 -10.17 0.14
C GLY A 69 6.93 -9.79 1.31
N TYR A 70 5.82 -9.11 1.04
CA TYR A 70 4.85 -8.69 2.03
C TYR A 70 3.48 -9.32 1.75
N GLN A 71 2.90 -9.97 2.75
CA GLN A 71 1.56 -10.53 2.66
C GLN A 71 0.58 -9.58 3.34
N ALA A 72 -0.35 -9.06 2.55
CA ALA A 72 -1.42 -8.17 2.99
C ALA A 72 -2.75 -8.68 2.46
N GLU A 73 -3.83 -8.21 3.06
CA GLU A 73 -5.20 -8.44 2.60
C GLU A 73 -5.90 -7.09 2.42
N LEU A 74 -6.87 -7.01 1.51
CA LEU A 74 -7.68 -5.79 1.38
C LEU A 74 -8.58 -5.66 2.62
N ALA A 75 -8.53 -4.53 3.31
CA ALA A 75 -9.44 -4.24 4.41
C ALA A 75 -10.86 -4.03 3.85
N ALA A 76 -11.84 -4.73 4.42
CA ALA A 76 -13.25 -4.68 4.01
C ALA A 76 -13.94 -3.36 4.39
#